data_AF-A0A6G1M6B7-F1
#
_entry.id   AF-A0A6G1M6B7-F1
#
_cell.length_a   1.000
_cell.length_b   1.000
_cell.length_c   1.000
_cell.angle_alpha   90.00
_cell.angle_beta   90.00
_cell.angle_gamma   90.00
#
_symmetry.space_group_name_H-M   'P 1'
#
loop_
_entity.id
_entity.type
_entity.pdbx_description
1 polymer ?
#
loop_
_entity_poly.entity_id
_entity_poly.type
_entity_poly.pdbx_seq_one_letter_code
_entity_poly.pdbx_strand_id
1 'polypeptide(L)'
;MSNKFTGYQNSQSKDYVEDRDTKSQDTLYATSNGAPHPHPYGAQRAGENGPLLLQDFHLIDLLSHFDRERVPERVVHAKGSGAHGYFECTNPIPELTVADLFSQKGKKCPLSIRFSTVGGESGSHDCARDPRGFAVKFRTVS
;
A
#
# COMPACT_ATOMS: atom_id res chain seq x y z
N MET A 1 13.62 36.23 -17.81
CA MET A 1 12.50 35.84 -16.92
C MET A 1 12.55 34.32 -16.74
N SER A 2 12.99 33.88 -15.57
CA SER A 2 13.22 32.47 -15.24
C SER A 2 11.96 31.90 -14.59
N ASN A 3 11.18 31.14 -15.34
CA ASN A 3 10.07 30.37 -14.79
C ASN A 3 10.64 29.10 -14.16
N LYS A 4 10.92 29.16 -12.85
CA LYS A 4 11.14 27.97 -12.03
C LYS A 4 9.79 27.26 -11.84
N PHE A 5 9.54 26.22 -12.63
CA PHE A 5 8.50 25.24 -12.33
C PHE A 5 8.94 24.46 -11.08
N THR A 6 8.42 24.85 -9.92
CA THR A 6 8.49 24.08 -8.68
C THR A 6 7.60 22.85 -8.80
N GLY A 7 8.17 21.76 -9.30
CA GLY A 7 7.55 20.44 -9.28
C GLY A 7 7.35 19.95 -7.84
N TYR A 8 6.17 19.41 -7.58
CA TYR A 8 5.71 18.78 -6.33
C TYR A 8 6.74 17.75 -5.81
N GLN A 9 7.64 18.17 -4.92
CA GLN A 9 8.50 17.30 -4.13
C GLN A 9 7.74 16.84 -2.88
N ASN A 10 6.74 15.96 -3.04
CA ASN A 10 6.23 15.18 -1.92
C ASN A 10 6.85 13.79 -2.00
N SER A 11 8.10 13.67 -1.55
CA SER A 11 8.72 12.39 -1.22
C SER A 11 8.08 11.83 0.06
N GLN A 12 6.83 11.41 0.00
CA GLN A 12 6.20 10.68 1.11
C GLN A 12 6.48 9.19 0.97
N SER A 13 7.72 8.82 1.28
CA SER A 13 8.00 7.53 1.92
C SER A 13 8.75 7.88 3.20
N LYS A 14 8.05 7.84 4.34
CA LYS A 14 8.71 7.97 5.64
C LYS A 14 9.77 6.86 5.75
N ASP A 15 10.91 7.17 6.33
CA ASP A 15 11.94 6.16 6.56
C ASP A 15 11.41 5.09 7.51
N TYR A 16 11.73 3.82 7.26
CA TYR A 16 11.22 2.68 8.03
C TYR A 16 11.48 2.81 9.53
N VAL A 17 12.61 3.42 9.91
CA VAL A 17 12.97 3.66 11.31
C VAL A 17 12.04 4.70 11.96
N GLU A 18 11.69 5.76 11.24
CA GLU A 18 10.78 6.79 11.72
C GLU A 18 9.34 6.27 11.86
N ASP A 19 8.89 5.43 10.93
CA ASP A 19 7.56 4.81 10.99
C ASP A 19 7.46 3.84 12.18
N ARG A 20 8.50 3.01 12.40
CA ARG A 20 8.59 2.11 13.55
C ARG A 20 8.55 2.85 14.90
N ASP A 21 9.21 4.00 14.97
CA ASP A 21 9.36 4.75 16.22
C ASP A 21 8.22 5.79 16.42
N THR A 22 7.21 5.80 15.54
CA THR A 22 6.05 6.69 15.64
C THR A 22 5.16 6.31 16.83
N LYS A 23 4.90 7.28 17.72
CA LYS A 23 3.99 7.11 18.87
C LYS A 23 2.53 7.08 18.43
N SER A 24 1.68 6.35 19.17
CA SER A 24 0.23 6.34 18.90
C SER A 24 -0.32 7.76 19.01
N GLN A 25 -0.93 8.26 17.95
CA GLN A 25 -1.66 9.52 18.00
C GLN A 25 -3.01 9.28 18.67
N ASP A 26 -3.45 10.24 19.48
CA ASP A 26 -4.83 10.26 19.99
C ASP A 26 -5.76 10.46 18.79
N THR A 27 -6.37 9.36 18.35
CA THR A 27 -7.16 9.29 17.10
C THR A 27 -8.61 9.09 17.46
N LEU A 28 -9.48 9.96 16.95
CA LEU A 28 -10.92 9.85 17.13
C LEU A 28 -11.46 8.70 16.28
N TYR A 29 -12.15 7.74 16.91
CA TYR A 29 -12.85 6.69 16.18
C TYR A 29 -14.05 7.28 15.45
N ALA A 30 -14.15 7.02 14.15
CA ALA A 30 -15.16 7.58 13.27
C ALA A 30 -15.66 6.54 12.26
N THR A 31 -16.88 6.76 11.77
CA THR A 31 -17.46 5.99 10.65
C THR A 31 -16.82 6.37 9.32
N SER A 32 -17.11 5.64 8.24
CA SER A 32 -16.54 5.89 6.91
C SER A 32 -16.80 7.31 6.37
N ASN A 33 -17.86 7.98 6.84
CA ASN A 33 -18.19 9.36 6.48
C ASN A 33 -17.51 10.42 7.37
N GLY A 34 -16.69 10.01 8.34
CA GLY A 34 -15.99 10.90 9.27
C GLY A 34 -16.77 11.32 10.51
N ALA A 35 -18.02 10.85 10.69
CA ALA A 35 -18.79 11.14 11.91
C ALA A 35 -18.20 10.37 13.10
N PRO A 36 -17.92 11.05 14.24
CA PRO A 36 -17.33 10.42 15.41
C PRO A 36 -18.31 9.45 16.06
N HIS A 37 -17.80 8.32 16.55
CA HIS A 37 -18.60 7.31 17.22
C HIS A 37 -17.98 6.89 18.56
N PRO A 38 -18.72 6.92 19.68
CA PRO A 38 -18.13 6.74 21.01
C PRO A 38 -17.83 5.28 21.38
N HIS A 39 -18.53 4.29 20.82
CA HIS A 39 -18.42 2.88 21.22
C HIS A 39 -18.15 1.97 20.02
N PRO A 40 -16.88 1.67 19.68
CA PRO A 40 -16.53 0.89 18.48
C PRO A 40 -17.15 -0.51 18.39
N TYR A 41 -17.45 -1.12 19.54
CA TYR A 41 -18.04 -2.45 19.66
C TYR A 41 -19.55 -2.43 19.96
N GLY A 42 -20.14 -1.22 20.03
CA GLY A 42 -21.55 -1.04 20.30
C GLY A 42 -22.40 -1.33 19.08
N ALA A 43 -23.66 -1.69 19.33
CA ALA A 43 -24.69 -1.79 18.30
C ALA A 43 -26.01 -1.27 18.87
N GLN A 44 -26.78 -0.56 18.06
CA GLN A 44 -28.06 0.01 18.44
C GLN A 44 -29.15 -1.06 18.48
N ARG A 45 -29.83 -1.17 19.62
CA ARG A 45 -30.88 -2.16 19.89
C ARG A 45 -32.13 -1.52 20.47
N ALA A 46 -33.27 -2.16 20.27
CA ALA A 46 -34.54 -1.76 20.90
C ALA A 46 -34.63 -2.25 22.36
N GLY A 47 -33.88 -1.59 23.27
CA GLY A 47 -33.73 -2.02 24.66
C GLY A 47 -32.53 -2.97 24.85
N GLU A 48 -32.20 -3.30 26.10
CA GLU A 48 -30.97 -4.03 26.46
C GLU A 48 -30.87 -5.41 25.81
N ASN A 49 -31.99 -6.15 25.73
CA ASN A 49 -32.09 -7.47 25.12
C ASN A 49 -33.00 -7.48 23.87
N GLY A 50 -33.21 -6.31 23.25
CA GLY A 50 -34.05 -6.19 22.06
C GLY A 50 -33.34 -6.49 20.74
N PRO A 51 -34.09 -6.55 19.63
CA PRO A 51 -33.51 -6.71 18.30
C PRO A 51 -32.63 -5.52 17.89
N LEU A 52 -31.72 -5.77 16.96
CA LEU A 52 -30.91 -4.75 16.30
C LEU A 52 -31.79 -3.85 15.42
N LEU A 53 -31.43 -2.58 15.33
CA LEU A 53 -32.16 -1.61 14.53
C LEU A 53 -31.46 -1.37 13.19
N LEU A 54 -32.23 -1.40 12.09
CA LEU A 54 -31.71 -1.11 10.74
C LEU A 54 -31.23 0.35 10.58
N GLN A 55 -31.66 1.25 11.45
CA GLN A 55 -31.18 2.64 11.47
C GLN A 55 -29.74 2.77 12.00
N ASP A 56 -29.16 1.69 12.54
CA ASP A 56 -27.77 1.67 12.98
C ASP A 56 -26.82 1.70 11.78
N PHE A 57 -26.51 2.91 11.34
CA PHE A 57 -25.58 3.14 10.24
C PHE A 57 -24.17 2.63 10.56
N HIS A 58 -23.71 2.75 11.81
CA HIS A 58 -22.35 2.37 12.20
C HIS A 58 -22.14 0.86 12.07
N LEU A 59 -23.07 0.05 12.56
CA LEU A 59 -23.00 -1.40 12.43
C LEU A 59 -23.03 -1.85 10.96
N ILE A 60 -23.91 -1.26 10.16
CA ILE A 60 -24.07 -1.60 8.73
C ILE A 60 -22.79 -1.25 7.96
N ASP A 61 -22.24 -0.06 8.20
CA ASP A 61 -21.01 0.43 7.57
C ASP A 61 -19.84 -0.54 7.83
N LEU A 62 -19.62 -0.93 9.10
CA LEU A 62 -18.56 -1.86 9.49
C LEU A 62 -18.70 -3.24 8.82
N LEU A 63 -19.89 -3.84 8.90
CA LEU A 63 -20.13 -5.16 8.29
C LEU A 63 -20.00 -5.10 6.77
N SER A 64 -20.52 -4.03 6.14
CA SER A 64 -20.47 -3.88 4.69
C SER A 64 -19.04 -3.74 4.15
N HIS A 65 -18.15 -3.10 4.92
CA HIS A 65 -16.74 -2.98 4.63
C HIS A 65 -16.01 -4.31 4.82
N PHE A 66 -16.29 -5.02 5.92
CA PHE A 66 -15.71 -6.33 6.19
C PHE A 66 -16.07 -7.36 5.12
N ASP A 67 -17.35 -7.44 4.73
CA ASP A 67 -17.84 -8.35 3.70
C ASP A 67 -17.19 -8.10 2.31
N ARG A 68 -16.62 -6.90 2.10
CA ARG A 68 -16.01 -6.47 0.83
C ARG A 68 -14.50 -6.31 0.90
N GLU A 69 -13.84 -6.84 1.93
CA GLU A 69 -12.38 -6.75 2.06
C GLU A 69 -11.65 -7.56 0.98
N ARG A 70 -12.26 -8.63 0.48
CA ARG A 70 -11.64 -9.54 -0.49
C ARG A 70 -11.81 -9.04 -1.91
N VAL A 71 -10.69 -8.75 -2.55
CA VAL A 71 -10.59 -8.49 -4.00
C VAL A 71 -10.06 -9.75 -4.69
N PRO A 72 -10.44 -10.05 -5.95
CA PRO A 72 -9.93 -11.20 -6.67
C PRO A 72 -8.39 -11.24 -6.69
N GLU A 73 -7.85 -12.43 -6.49
CA GLU A 73 -6.41 -12.66 -6.57
C GLU A 73 -5.89 -12.58 -8.02
N ARG A 74 -4.57 -12.49 -8.18
CA ARG A 74 -3.96 -12.52 -9.52
C ARG A 74 -4.09 -13.93 -10.10
N VAL A 75 -4.44 -14.03 -11.39
CA VAL A 75 -4.57 -15.31 -12.12
C VAL A 75 -3.30 -16.17 -12.04
N VAL A 76 -2.13 -15.53 -12.01
CA VAL A 76 -0.83 -16.14 -11.72
C VAL A 76 -0.06 -15.23 -10.79
N HIS A 77 0.92 -15.76 -10.06
CA HIS A 77 1.66 -14.99 -9.08
C HIS A 77 0.80 -14.43 -7.95
N ALA A 78 -0.21 -15.19 -7.51
CA ALA A 78 -1.11 -14.79 -6.43
C ALA A 78 -0.36 -14.58 -5.10
N LYS A 79 0.43 -15.59 -4.69
CA LYS A 79 1.29 -15.50 -3.50
C LYS A 79 2.55 -14.70 -3.78
N GLY A 80 2.83 -13.73 -2.92
CA GLY A 80 4.03 -12.91 -3.02
C GLY A 80 4.15 -11.85 -1.95
N SER A 81 5.34 -11.29 -1.84
CA SER A 81 5.69 -10.26 -0.86
C SER A 81 6.31 -9.06 -1.57
N GLY A 82 6.07 -7.86 -1.04
CA GLY A 82 6.57 -6.61 -1.61
C GLY A 82 7.59 -5.92 -0.71
N ALA A 83 8.46 -5.12 -1.31
CA ALA A 83 9.38 -4.24 -0.59
C ALA A 83 9.54 -2.90 -1.32
N HIS A 84 9.77 -1.84 -0.55
CA HIS A 84 10.14 -0.52 -1.06
C HIS A 84 11.64 -0.31 -0.93
N GLY A 85 12.22 0.43 -1.88
CA GLY A 85 13.65 0.74 -1.88
C GLY A 85 13.99 1.77 -2.94
N TYR A 86 15.28 1.88 -3.25
CA TYR A 86 15.77 2.74 -4.31
C TYR A 86 16.78 1.99 -5.17
N PHE A 87 16.83 2.36 -6.44
CA PHE A 87 17.91 2.00 -7.36
C PHE A 87 18.93 3.12 -7.38
N GLU A 88 20.22 2.80 -7.46
CA GLU A 88 21.31 3.73 -7.64
C GLU A 88 22.13 3.37 -8.89
N CYS A 89 22.25 4.29 -9.84
CA CYS A 89 23.05 4.07 -11.04
C CYS A 89 24.55 4.15 -10.70
N THR A 90 25.26 3.03 -10.73
CA THR A 90 26.71 2.99 -10.44
C THR A 90 27.56 3.35 -11.66
N ASN A 91 27.16 2.86 -12.84
CA ASN A 91 27.84 3.07 -14.11
C ASN A 91 26.80 3.57 -15.15
N PRO A 92 26.84 4.85 -15.54
CA PRO A 92 25.93 5.40 -16.54
C PRO A 92 26.27 4.90 -17.94
N ILE A 93 25.25 4.74 -18.79
CA ILE A 93 25.35 4.20 -20.17
C ILE A 93 24.61 5.10 -21.18
N PRO A 94 24.92 6.41 -21.25
CA PRO A 94 24.22 7.36 -22.12
C PRO A 94 24.36 7.05 -23.61
N GLU A 95 25.39 6.30 -24.01
CA GLU A 95 25.62 5.83 -25.37
C GLU A 95 24.65 4.73 -25.82
N LEU A 96 24.05 4.00 -24.88
CA LEU A 96 23.13 2.89 -25.19
C LEU A 96 21.65 3.28 -25.03
N THR A 97 21.34 4.18 -24.09
CA THR A 97 19.95 4.50 -23.77
C THR A 97 19.79 5.96 -23.34
N VAL A 98 18.65 6.54 -23.75
CA VAL A 98 18.21 7.88 -23.35
C VAL A 98 17.41 7.85 -22.05
N ALA A 99 17.22 6.68 -21.44
CA ALA A 99 16.45 6.52 -20.23
C ALA A 99 17.12 7.27 -19.07
N ASP A 100 16.37 8.18 -18.47
CA ASP A 100 16.86 9.07 -17.41
C ASP A 100 17.36 8.33 -16.17
N LEU A 101 16.95 7.07 -15.98
CA LEU A 101 17.43 6.17 -14.93
C LEU A 101 18.94 5.90 -15.00
N PHE A 102 19.52 5.89 -16.22
CA PHE A 102 20.92 5.51 -16.47
C PHE A 102 21.78 6.68 -16.94
N SER A 103 21.29 7.91 -16.82
CA SER A 103 21.94 9.09 -17.38
C SER A 103 23.19 9.54 -16.61
N GLN A 104 23.24 9.32 -15.29
CA GLN A 104 24.31 9.82 -14.43
C GLN A 104 24.64 8.87 -13.29
N LYS A 105 25.92 8.81 -12.93
CA LYS A 105 26.42 8.06 -11.77
C LYS A 105 25.86 8.65 -10.46
N GLY A 106 25.46 7.79 -9.53
CA GLY A 106 24.89 8.16 -8.23
C GLY A 106 23.41 8.55 -8.28
N LYS A 107 22.77 8.48 -9.45
CA LYS A 107 21.36 8.83 -9.59
C LYS A 107 20.48 7.80 -8.86
N LYS A 108 19.67 8.30 -7.92
CA LYS A 108 18.74 7.48 -7.14
C LYS A 108 17.33 7.55 -7.70
N CYS A 109 16.69 6.39 -7.86
CA CYS A 109 15.30 6.28 -8.28
C CYS A 109 14.51 5.46 -7.26
N PRO A 110 13.44 6.00 -6.63
CA PRO A 110 12.54 5.22 -5.80
C PRO A 110 11.90 4.09 -6.61
N LEU A 111 11.78 2.91 -6.00
CA LEU A 111 11.18 1.75 -6.64
C LEU A 111 10.35 0.91 -5.68
N SER A 112 9.56 0.01 -6.24
CA SER A 112 8.82 -1.00 -5.47
C SER A 112 8.99 -2.34 -6.15
N ILE A 113 9.34 -3.35 -5.36
CA ILE A 113 9.60 -4.71 -5.83
C ILE A 113 8.49 -5.62 -5.31
N ARG A 114 8.10 -6.60 -6.13
CA ARG A 114 7.25 -7.72 -5.70
C ARG A 114 7.88 -9.05 -6.11
N PHE A 115 8.09 -9.90 -5.12
CA PHE A 115 8.47 -11.30 -5.27
C PHE A 115 7.24 -12.19 -5.25
N SER A 116 7.22 -13.29 -5.99
CA SER A 116 6.05 -14.19 -6.02
C SER A 116 6.40 -15.61 -6.46
N THR A 117 5.59 -16.59 -6.06
CA THR A 117 5.51 -17.91 -6.73
C THR A 117 4.64 -17.78 -7.98
N VAL A 118 4.36 -18.84 -8.75
CA VAL A 118 3.57 -18.79 -9.99
C VAL A 118 2.27 -19.56 -9.86
N GLY A 119 2.35 -20.85 -9.51
CA GLY A 119 1.24 -21.80 -9.60
C GLY A 119 0.39 -21.94 -8.34
N GLY A 120 0.85 -21.39 -7.20
CA GLY A 120 0.09 -21.42 -5.96
C GLY A 120 -0.92 -20.28 -5.84
N GLU A 121 -2.06 -20.57 -5.23
CA GLU A 121 -3.02 -19.58 -4.75
C GLU A 121 -2.40 -18.63 -3.70
N SER A 122 -3.10 -17.54 -3.36
CA SER A 122 -2.62 -16.55 -2.38
C SER A 122 -2.25 -17.11 -0.99
N GLY A 123 -2.80 -18.27 -0.61
CA GLY A 123 -2.52 -18.99 0.64
C GLY A 123 -1.35 -20.01 0.58
N SER A 124 -0.69 -20.16 -0.56
CA SER A 124 0.32 -21.20 -0.78
C SER A 124 1.65 -20.98 -0.03
N HIS A 125 2.41 -22.07 0.14
CA HIS A 125 3.68 -22.08 0.86
C HIS A 125 4.81 -21.41 0.07
N ASP A 126 5.57 -20.54 0.72
CA ASP A 126 6.65 -19.75 0.08
C ASP A 126 7.85 -20.60 -0.38
N CYS A 127 8.08 -21.77 0.21
CA CYS A 127 9.20 -22.67 -0.10
C CYS A 127 8.87 -23.75 -1.14
N ALA A 128 7.72 -23.67 -1.82
CA ALA A 128 7.34 -24.63 -2.85
C ALA A 128 8.30 -24.57 -4.06
N ARG A 129 8.54 -25.71 -4.72
CA ARG A 129 9.33 -25.76 -5.96
C ARG A 129 8.51 -25.16 -7.11
N ASP A 130 8.84 -23.94 -7.50
CA ASP A 130 8.11 -23.16 -8.51
C ASP A 130 9.03 -22.04 -9.04
N PRO A 131 8.88 -21.51 -10.27
CA PRO A 131 9.59 -20.31 -10.66
C PRO A 131 9.22 -19.14 -9.74
N ARG A 132 10.13 -18.17 -9.63
CA ARG A 132 9.92 -16.97 -8.80
C ARG A 132 9.79 -15.74 -9.68
N GLY A 133 8.66 -15.04 -9.55
CA GLY A 133 8.45 -13.76 -10.19
C GLY A 133 9.22 -12.66 -9.45
N PHE A 134 9.94 -11.83 -10.20
CA PHE A 134 10.69 -10.67 -9.70
C PHE A 134 10.26 -9.43 -10.50
N ALA A 135 9.27 -8.69 -10.00
CA ALA A 135 8.76 -7.50 -10.67
C ALA A 135 9.29 -6.24 -9.99
N VAL A 136 9.90 -5.32 -10.77
CA VAL A 136 10.42 -4.04 -10.28
C VAL A 136 9.70 -2.88 -10.97
N LYS A 137 9.11 -1.99 -10.19
CA LYS A 137 8.52 -0.74 -10.67
C LYS A 137 9.42 0.43 -10.33
N PHE A 138 10.09 1.00 -11.32
CA PHE A 138 10.83 2.26 -11.20
C PHE A 138 9.86 3.44 -11.28
N ARG A 139 10.01 4.39 -10.35
CA ARG A 139 9.24 5.65 -10.35
C ARG A 139 10.12 6.77 -10.91
N THR A 140 10.33 6.74 -12.23
CA THR A 140 11.15 7.73 -12.93
C THR A 140 10.44 9.08 -13.00
N VAL A 141 11.21 10.16 -12.90
CA VAL A 141 10.78 11.49 -13.34
C VAL A 141 10.97 11.54 -14.86
N SER A 142 9.87 11.65 -15.59
CA SER A 142 9.87 11.93 -17.04
C SER A 142 10.11 13.40 -17.30
#